data_AF-A0AAE3RPY5-F1
#
_entry.id   AF-A0AAE3RPY5-F1
#
_cell.length_a   1.000
_cell.length_b   1.000
_cell.length_c   1.000
_cell.angle_alpha   90.00
_cell.angle_beta   90.00
_cell.angle_gamma   90.00
#
_symmetry.space_group_name_H-M   'P 1'
#
loop_
_entity.id
_entity.type
_entity.pdbx_description
1 polymer ?
#
loop_
_entity_poly.entity_id
_entity_poly.type
_entity_poly.pdbx_seq_one_letter_code
_entity_poly.pdbx_strand_id
1 'polypeptide(L)'
;MMMNEHSIDTDNRKANNALYLFIIIGLIPLLCIFVVYYKTPDALLLRKIATSTENLPSITSSYNPLMTKVMDIYCKTAPFLALILYILTFKIRKLINNTDRNTVLRSCLLSPLVYAAIVYLFCFRNFELTTAGRPVRLMATNDATLLLFYIGLYSIIFFTTYITLFTPVTAFKLLKKRQ
;
A
#
# COMPACT_ATOMS: atom_id res chain seq x y z
N MET A 1 33.51 15.84 3.16
CA MET A 1 32.40 16.77 3.40
C MET A 1 31.48 16.15 4.45
N MET A 2 31.63 16.52 5.73
CA MET A 2 30.74 16.05 6.80
C MET A 2 29.37 16.71 6.61
N MET A 3 28.39 15.95 6.09
CA MET A 3 26.99 16.35 6.18
C MET A 3 26.62 16.35 7.67
N ASN A 4 26.18 17.49 8.20
CA ASN A 4 25.76 17.63 9.60
C ASN A 4 24.61 16.64 9.89
N GLU A 5 24.82 15.68 10.80
CA GLU A 5 23.86 14.61 11.13
C GLU A 5 22.48 15.18 11.51
N HIS A 6 22.46 16.32 12.17
CA HIS A 6 21.22 17.04 12.51
C HIS A 6 20.40 17.42 11.26
N SER A 7 21.04 17.78 10.15
CA SER A 7 20.33 18.11 8.90
C SER A 7 19.74 16.88 8.21
N ILE A 8 20.35 15.71 8.41
CA ILE A 8 19.87 14.43 7.87
C ILE A 8 18.61 14.01 8.62
N ASP A 9 18.65 14.10 9.95
CA ASP A 9 17.51 13.77 10.81
C ASP A 9 16.30 14.65 10.50
N THR A 10 16.50 15.97 10.35
CA THR A 10 15.39 16.89 10.06
C THR A 10 14.71 16.60 8.73
N ASP A 11 15.46 16.23 7.69
CA ASP A 11 14.89 15.93 6.37
C ASP A 11 14.18 14.56 6.37
N ASN A 12 14.77 13.56 7.01
CA ASN A 12 14.14 12.25 7.14
C ASN A 12 12.86 12.32 8.00
N ARG A 13 12.85 13.15 9.04
CA ARG A 13 11.64 13.43 9.83
C ARG A 13 10.54 14.05 8.97
N LYS A 14 10.86 15.03 8.11
CA LYS A 14 9.88 15.60 7.17
C LYS A 14 9.33 14.54 6.21
N ALA A 15 10.19 13.68 5.66
CA ALA A 15 9.75 12.60 4.79
C ALA A 15 8.86 11.57 5.51
N ASN A 16 9.15 11.24 6.76
CA ASN A 16 8.33 10.34 7.57
C ASN A 16 6.97 10.97 7.93
N ASN A 17 6.94 12.27 8.25
CA ASN A 17 5.68 12.98 8.48
C ASN A 17 4.80 12.99 7.22
N ALA A 18 5.39 13.21 6.04
CA ALA A 18 4.68 13.09 4.78
C ALA A 18 4.14 11.67 4.55
N LEU A 19 4.94 10.64 4.82
CA LEU A 19 4.52 9.23 4.74
C LEU A 19 3.32 8.94 5.65
N TYR A 20 3.34 9.38 6.91
CA TYR A 20 2.23 9.20 7.84
C TYR A 20 0.97 9.97 7.41
N LEU A 21 1.13 11.18 6.89
CA LEU A 21 0.01 11.96 6.39
C LEU A 21 -0.63 11.30 5.16
N PHE A 22 0.18 10.80 4.22
CA PHE A 22 -0.31 10.14 3.02
C PHE A 22 -1.05 8.84 3.31
N ILE A 23 -0.55 8.01 4.23
CA ILE A 23 -1.28 6.79 4.60
C ILE A 23 -2.61 7.13 5.27
N ILE A 24 -2.66 8.12 6.17
CA ILE A 24 -3.92 8.55 6.80
C ILE A 24 -4.91 9.02 5.74
N ILE A 25 -4.48 9.88 4.80
CA ILE A 25 -5.32 10.34 3.69
C ILE A 25 -5.81 9.17 2.84
N GLY A 26 -4.94 8.21 2.54
CA GLY A 26 -5.29 7.00 1.79
C GLY A 26 -6.26 6.07 2.51
N LEU A 27 -6.38 6.13 3.84
CA LEU A 27 -7.34 5.31 4.59
C LEU A 27 -8.72 5.97 4.72
N ILE A 28 -8.84 7.29 4.53
CA ILE A 28 -10.12 8.01 4.66
C ILE A 28 -11.20 7.44 3.74
N PRO A 29 -10.96 7.17 2.43
CA PRO A 29 -12.01 6.66 1.57
C PRO A 29 -12.52 5.27 1.96
N LEU A 30 -11.69 4.41 2.57
CA LEU A 30 -12.15 3.13 3.12
C LEU A 30 -13.16 3.34 4.26
N LEU A 31 -12.88 4.30 5.15
CA LEU A 31 -13.83 4.68 6.21
C LEU A 31 -15.11 5.28 5.62
N CYS A 32 -15.01 6.10 4.58
CA CYS A 32 -16.19 6.65 3.89
C CYS A 32 -17.04 5.54 3.25
N ILE A 33 -16.43 4.58 2.55
CA ILE A 33 -17.14 3.42 1.96
C ILE A 33 -17.88 2.64 3.05
N PHE A 34 -17.22 2.38 4.17
CA PHE A 34 -17.81 1.69 5.31
C PHE A 34 -19.01 2.44 5.90
N VAL A 35 -18.88 3.75 6.14
CA VAL A 35 -19.96 4.57 6.70
C VAL A 35 -21.14 4.67 5.73
N VAL A 36 -20.89 4.87 4.43
CA VAL A 36 -21.94 4.91 3.41
C VAL A 36 -22.69 3.58 3.38
N TYR A 37 -21.99 2.45 3.38
CA TYR A 37 -22.60 1.13 3.42
C TYR A 37 -23.40 0.91 4.72
N TYR A 38 -22.85 1.27 5.87
CA TYR A 38 -23.52 1.10 7.17
C TYR A 38 -24.82 1.91 7.28
N LYS A 39 -24.87 3.11 6.69
CA LYS A 39 -26.08 3.94 6.66
C LYS A 39 -27.06 3.53 5.57
N THR A 40 -26.56 3.17 4.40
CA THR A 40 -27.35 2.81 3.22
C THR A 40 -26.69 1.63 2.51
N PRO A 41 -27.01 0.37 2.92
CA PRO A 41 -26.37 -0.83 2.37
C PRO A 41 -26.50 -0.97 0.86
N ASP A 42 -27.55 -0.37 0.27
CA ASP A 42 -27.83 -0.38 -1.16
C ASP A 42 -27.58 0.95 -1.87
N ALA A 43 -26.66 1.76 -1.34
CA ALA A 43 -26.28 3.04 -1.95
C ALA A 43 -25.94 2.90 -3.44
N LEU A 44 -26.65 3.67 -4.28
CA LEU A 44 -26.48 3.69 -5.75
C LEU A 44 -25.02 3.89 -6.17
N LEU A 45 -24.28 4.72 -5.42
CA LEU A 45 -22.87 4.99 -5.67
C LEU A 45 -22.02 3.71 -5.57
N LEU A 46 -22.20 2.91 -4.51
CA LEU A 46 -21.45 1.67 -4.31
C LEU A 46 -21.80 0.65 -5.39
N ARG A 47 -23.08 0.50 -5.71
CA ARG A 47 -23.55 -0.38 -6.79
C ARG A 47 -22.95 0.01 -8.13
N LYS A 48 -22.96 1.30 -8.48
CA LYS A 48 -22.40 1.80 -9.74
C LYS A 48 -20.91 1.50 -9.86
N ILE A 49 -20.14 1.66 -8.78
CA ILE A 49 -18.72 1.29 -8.77
C ILE A 49 -18.56 -0.22 -8.96
N ALA A 50 -19.29 -1.03 -8.19
CA ALA A 50 -19.20 -2.48 -8.25
C ALA A 50 -19.56 -3.05 -9.63
N THR A 51 -20.64 -2.57 -10.26
CA THR A 51 -21.06 -3.00 -11.61
C THR A 51 -20.07 -2.53 -12.68
N SER A 52 -19.57 -1.29 -12.58
CA SER A 52 -18.57 -0.77 -13.54
C SER A 52 -17.22 -1.50 -13.45
N THR A 53 -17.00 -2.23 -12.36
CA THR A 53 -15.74 -2.95 -12.06
C THR A 53 -15.94 -4.45 -11.91
N GLU A 54 -17.07 -4.99 -12.36
CA GLU A 54 -17.45 -6.39 -12.18
C GLU A 54 -16.38 -7.35 -12.72
N ASN A 55 -15.91 -7.08 -13.94
CA ASN A 55 -14.90 -7.86 -14.66
C ASN A 55 -13.47 -7.73 -14.09
N LEU A 56 -13.23 -6.79 -13.17
CA LEU A 56 -11.91 -6.65 -12.56
C LEU A 56 -11.71 -7.70 -11.47
N PRO A 57 -10.57 -8.42 -11.45
CA PRO A 57 -10.28 -9.37 -10.39
C PRO A 57 -10.35 -8.68 -9.03
N SER A 58 -10.94 -9.32 -8.03
CA SER A 58 -11.09 -8.71 -6.70
C SER A 58 -10.99 -9.70 -5.56
N ILE A 59 -10.49 -9.23 -4.43
CA ILE A 59 -10.65 -9.91 -3.15
C ILE A 59 -12.03 -9.55 -2.60
N THR A 60 -12.91 -10.52 -2.43
CA THR A 60 -14.29 -10.31 -1.97
C THR A 60 -14.63 -11.19 -0.78
N SER A 61 -15.68 -10.82 -0.07
CA SER A 61 -16.29 -11.67 0.96
C SER A 61 -17.75 -11.91 0.61
N SER A 62 -18.16 -13.18 0.59
CA SER A 62 -19.55 -13.60 0.42
C SER A 62 -20.45 -13.12 1.57
N TYR A 63 -19.87 -12.74 2.71
CA TYR A 63 -20.58 -12.08 3.80
C TYR A 63 -21.12 -10.71 3.38
N ASN A 64 -20.33 -9.93 2.63
CA ASN A 64 -20.71 -8.61 2.17
C ASN A 64 -20.06 -8.28 0.80
N PRO A 65 -20.61 -8.82 -0.30
CA PRO A 65 -19.95 -8.77 -1.61
C PRO A 65 -19.87 -7.34 -2.17
N LEU A 66 -20.87 -6.49 -1.90
CA LEU A 66 -20.90 -5.13 -2.42
C LEU A 66 -19.83 -4.24 -1.79
N MET A 67 -19.80 -4.17 -0.45
CA MET A 67 -18.83 -3.34 0.27
C MET A 67 -17.40 -3.78 -0.03
N THR A 68 -17.17 -5.10 0.02
CA THR A 68 -15.83 -5.67 -0.19
C THR A 68 -15.31 -5.45 -1.61
N LYS A 69 -16.16 -5.59 -2.63
CA LYS A 69 -15.78 -5.26 -4.02
C LYS A 69 -15.34 -3.80 -4.14
N VAL A 70 -16.08 -2.85 -3.59
CA VAL A 70 -15.73 -1.42 -3.69
C VAL A 70 -14.46 -1.09 -2.91
N MET A 71 -14.29 -1.66 -1.71
CA MET A 71 -13.07 -1.49 -0.91
C MET A 71 -11.83 -2.06 -1.59
N ASP A 72 -11.95 -3.25 -2.19
CA ASP A 72 -10.85 -3.89 -2.93
C ASP A 72 -10.43 -3.07 -4.16
N ILE A 73 -11.41 -2.60 -4.93
CA ILE A 73 -11.15 -1.71 -6.08
C ILE A 73 -10.44 -0.44 -5.63
N TYR A 74 -10.84 0.15 -4.50
CA TYR A 74 -10.13 1.29 -3.95
C TYR A 74 -8.70 0.94 -3.51
N CYS A 75 -8.47 -0.25 -2.93
CA CYS A 75 -7.12 -0.70 -2.54
C CYS A 75 -6.14 -0.76 -3.73
N LYS A 76 -6.63 -1.05 -4.94
CA LYS A 76 -5.81 -1.00 -6.16
C LYS A 76 -5.29 0.39 -6.52
N THR A 77 -5.81 1.45 -5.88
CA THR A 77 -5.30 2.83 -6.05
C THR A 77 -4.06 3.13 -5.19
N ALA A 78 -3.78 2.31 -4.17
CA ALA A 78 -2.66 2.49 -3.25
C ALA A 78 -1.29 2.67 -3.93
N PRO A 79 -0.94 1.93 -5.01
CA PRO A 79 0.33 2.12 -5.72
C PRO A 79 0.49 3.53 -6.31
N PHE A 80 -0.61 4.13 -6.79
CA PHE A 80 -0.58 5.49 -7.34
C PHE A 80 -0.30 6.52 -6.25
N LEU A 81 -0.94 6.38 -5.07
CA LEU A 81 -0.67 7.28 -3.95
C LEU A 81 0.77 7.14 -3.44
N ALA A 82 1.29 5.90 -3.38
CA ALA A 82 2.69 5.63 -3.04
C ALA A 82 3.66 6.24 -4.05
N LEU A 83 3.34 6.21 -5.35
CA LEU A 83 4.12 6.85 -6.41
C LEU A 83 4.16 8.37 -6.24
N ILE A 84 3.02 9.00 -5.95
CA ILE A 84 2.95 10.45 -5.68
C ILE A 84 3.85 10.79 -4.49
N LEU A 85 3.71 10.06 -3.37
CA LEU A 85 4.56 10.29 -2.20
C LEU A 85 6.04 10.09 -2.51
N TYR A 86 6.39 9.07 -3.29
CA TYR A 86 7.77 8.83 -3.73
C TYR A 86 8.32 10.05 -4.48
N ILE A 87 7.59 10.58 -5.46
CA ILE A 87 8.00 11.77 -6.24
C ILE A 87 8.18 13.00 -5.32
N LEU A 88 7.38 13.14 -4.27
CA LEU A 88 7.52 14.25 -3.32
C LEU A 88 8.69 14.07 -2.36
N THR A 89 9.05 12.84 -2.01
CA THR A 89 10.02 12.55 -0.94
C THR A 89 11.40 12.10 -1.42
N PHE A 90 11.59 11.69 -2.68
CA PHE A 90 12.85 11.10 -3.15
C PHE A 90 14.08 12.02 -3.06
N LYS A 91 13.87 13.34 -3.16
CA LYS A 91 14.93 14.36 -3.00
C LYS A 91 15.22 14.67 -1.53
N ILE A 92 14.23 14.54 -0.67
CA ILE A 92 14.31 14.88 0.76
C ILE A 92 14.98 13.75 1.54
N ARG A 93 14.65 12.50 1.21
CA ARG A 93 15.16 11.33 1.94
C ARG A 93 16.68 11.18 1.77
N LYS A 94 17.40 11.24 2.89
CA LYS A 94 18.85 11.10 2.97
C LYS A 94 19.22 9.74 3.56
N LEU A 95 20.19 9.07 2.94
CA LEU A 95 20.70 7.78 3.39
C LEU A 95 21.65 7.93 4.58
N ILE A 96 21.45 7.06 5.57
CA ILE A 96 22.39 6.83 6.68
C ILE A 96 23.31 5.68 6.24
N ASN A 97 24.62 5.90 6.30
CA ASN A 97 25.61 5.33 5.37
C ASN A 97 26.19 3.94 5.73
N ASN A 98 25.48 3.07 6.46
CA ASN A 98 26.08 1.87 7.07
C ASN A 98 25.75 0.50 6.44
N THR A 99 25.23 0.43 5.22
CA THR A 99 24.85 -0.87 4.60
C THR A 99 25.92 -1.41 3.64
N ASP A 100 26.13 -2.72 3.66
CA ASP A 100 27.04 -3.43 2.74
C ASP A 100 26.54 -3.40 1.27
N ARG A 101 27.49 -3.35 0.32
CA ARG A 101 27.20 -3.23 -1.13
C ARG A 101 26.44 -4.44 -1.66
N ASN A 102 26.84 -5.65 -1.29
CA ASN A 102 26.21 -6.86 -1.81
C ASN A 102 24.77 -6.99 -1.30
N THR A 103 24.52 -6.62 -0.04
CA THR A 103 23.18 -6.58 0.55
C THR A 103 22.26 -5.59 -0.18
N VAL A 104 22.77 -4.41 -0.54
CA VAL A 104 22.01 -3.38 -1.26
C VAL A 104 21.68 -3.83 -2.69
N LEU A 105 22.66 -4.42 -3.39
CA LEU A 105 22.47 -4.91 -4.76
C LEU A 105 21.48 -6.08 -4.81
N ARG A 106 21.61 -7.02 -3.87
CA ARG A 106 20.67 -8.14 -3.71
C ARG A 106 19.26 -7.65 -3.42
N SER A 107 19.10 -6.68 -2.53
CA SER A 107 17.81 -6.06 -2.24
C SER A 107 17.19 -5.39 -3.46
N CYS A 108 18.01 -4.73 -4.29
CA CYS A 108 17.55 -4.08 -5.52
C CYS A 108 17.06 -5.06 -6.59
N LEU A 109 17.63 -6.27 -6.65
CA LEU A 109 17.19 -7.33 -7.57
C LEU A 109 15.98 -8.11 -7.03
N LEU A 110 15.93 -8.34 -5.72
CA LEU A 110 14.88 -9.15 -5.09
C LEU A 110 13.59 -8.34 -4.84
N SER A 111 13.69 -7.04 -4.53
CA SER A 111 12.52 -6.24 -4.19
C SER A 111 11.48 -6.14 -5.31
N PRO A 112 11.83 -5.98 -6.60
CA PRO A 112 10.85 -5.94 -7.67
C PRO A 112 10.14 -7.29 -7.86
N LEU A 113 10.84 -8.41 -7.64
CA LEU A 113 10.27 -9.75 -7.73
C LEU A 113 9.23 -10.00 -6.62
N VAL A 114 9.58 -9.65 -5.38
CA VAL A 114 8.66 -9.75 -4.24
C VAL A 114 7.46 -8.83 -4.43
N TYR A 115 7.71 -7.60 -4.88
CA TYR A 115 6.64 -6.64 -5.16
C TYR A 115 5.70 -7.13 -6.27
N ALA A 116 6.24 -7.65 -7.38
CA ALA A 116 5.43 -8.21 -8.46
C ALA A 116 4.54 -9.36 -7.96
N ALA A 117 5.08 -10.25 -7.11
CA ALA A 117 4.29 -11.32 -6.50
C ALA A 117 3.16 -10.78 -5.61
N ILE A 118 3.44 -9.79 -4.75
CA ILE A 118 2.44 -9.17 -3.87
C ILE A 118 1.34 -8.48 -4.68
N VAL A 119 1.71 -7.66 -5.66
CA VAL A 119 0.76 -6.95 -6.52
C VAL A 119 -0.07 -7.93 -7.34
N TYR A 120 0.53 -8.99 -7.89
CA TYR A 120 -0.20 -10.01 -8.60
C TYR A 120 -1.25 -10.68 -7.71
N LEU A 121 -0.85 -11.11 -6.51
CA LEU A 121 -1.73 -11.80 -5.58
C LEU A 121 -2.87 -10.91 -5.07
N PHE A 122 -2.62 -9.62 -4.83
CA PHE A 122 -3.63 -8.73 -4.24
C PHE A 122 -4.41 -7.89 -5.24
N CYS A 123 -3.86 -7.55 -6.40
CA CYS A 123 -4.52 -6.67 -7.37
C CYS A 123 -5.06 -7.42 -8.60
N PHE A 124 -4.54 -8.60 -8.93
CA PHE A 124 -4.85 -9.27 -10.20
C PHE A 124 -5.46 -10.67 -10.04
N ARG A 125 -5.68 -11.13 -8.82
CA ARG A 125 -6.25 -12.44 -8.52
C ARG A 125 -7.61 -12.30 -7.84
N ASN A 126 -8.58 -13.09 -8.29
CA ASN A 126 -9.83 -13.28 -7.55
C ASN A 126 -9.59 -14.12 -6.31
N PHE A 127 -10.04 -13.64 -5.16
CA PHE A 127 -9.88 -14.35 -3.90
C PHE A 127 -11.11 -14.17 -3.02
N GLU A 128 -11.66 -15.28 -2.53
CA GLU A 128 -12.88 -15.28 -1.73
C GLU A 128 -12.54 -15.51 -0.24
N LEU A 129 -12.73 -14.47 0.58
CA LEU A 129 -12.25 -14.39 1.96
C LEU A 129 -12.93 -15.40 2.89
N THR A 130 -14.19 -15.76 2.64
CA THR A 130 -14.94 -16.70 3.50
C THR A 130 -14.47 -18.14 3.33
N THR A 131 -13.90 -18.47 2.16
CA THR A 131 -13.33 -19.79 1.86
C THR A 131 -11.84 -19.90 2.22
N ALA A 132 -11.23 -18.80 2.65
CA ALA A 132 -9.81 -18.73 2.95
C ALA A 132 -9.43 -19.45 4.25
N GLY A 133 -8.11 -19.54 4.51
CA GLY A 133 -7.57 -20.10 5.75
C GLY A 133 -8.08 -19.38 7.00
N ARG A 134 -8.03 -20.08 8.16
CA ARG A 134 -8.60 -19.64 9.45
C ARG A 134 -8.42 -18.15 9.79
N PRO A 135 -7.23 -17.53 9.72
CA PRO A 135 -7.09 -16.12 10.13
C PRO A 135 -7.85 -15.16 9.20
N VAL A 136 -7.82 -15.39 7.90
CA VAL A 136 -8.51 -14.55 6.91
C VAL A 136 -10.02 -14.73 6.99
N ARG A 137 -10.48 -15.97 7.20
CA ARG A 137 -11.90 -16.27 7.39
C ARG A 137 -12.49 -15.59 8.63
N LEU A 138 -11.73 -15.48 9.72
CA LEU A 138 -12.18 -14.77 10.92
C LEU A 138 -12.40 -13.27 10.65
N MET A 139 -11.59 -12.67 9.78
CA MET A 139 -11.77 -11.27 9.37
C MET A 139 -12.98 -11.06 8.47
N ALA A 140 -13.51 -12.13 7.87
CA ALA A 140 -14.66 -12.08 6.97
C ALA A 140 -16.02 -12.28 7.69
N THR A 141 -16.05 -12.27 9.03
CA THR A 141 -17.23 -12.62 9.83
C THR A 141 -18.15 -11.44 10.17
N ASN A 142 -17.64 -10.21 10.10
CA ASN A 142 -18.41 -8.99 10.32
C ASN A 142 -17.82 -7.81 9.53
N ASP A 143 -18.59 -6.74 9.39
CA ASP A 143 -18.19 -5.59 8.58
C ASP A 143 -16.99 -4.84 9.17
N ALA A 144 -16.85 -4.77 10.49
CA ALA A 144 -15.75 -4.06 11.14
C ALA A 144 -14.40 -4.79 10.94
N THR A 145 -14.39 -6.11 11.02
CA THR A 145 -13.19 -6.91 10.74
C THR A 145 -12.85 -6.92 9.26
N LEU A 146 -13.86 -6.84 8.38
CA LEU A 146 -13.63 -6.64 6.95
C LEU A 146 -12.96 -5.30 6.68
N LEU A 147 -13.45 -4.21 7.30
CA LEU A 147 -12.80 -2.91 7.20
C LEU A 147 -11.32 -2.97 7.65
N LEU A 148 -11.03 -3.62 8.79
CA LEU A 148 -9.65 -3.81 9.25
C LEU A 148 -8.80 -4.58 8.25
N PHE A 149 -9.36 -5.62 7.62
CA PHE A 149 -8.68 -6.35 6.56
C PHE A 149 -8.32 -5.45 5.37
N TYR A 150 -9.25 -4.64 4.88
CA TYR A 150 -8.99 -3.73 3.74
C TYR A 150 -8.04 -2.58 4.10
N ILE A 151 -8.06 -2.07 5.34
CA ILE A 151 -7.04 -1.12 5.84
C ILE A 151 -5.66 -1.76 5.80
N GLY A 152 -5.54 -3.01 6.25
CA GLY A 152 -4.30 -3.78 6.19
C GLY A 152 -3.83 -4.01 4.75
N LEU A 153 -4.74 -4.43 3.87
CA LEU A 153 -4.47 -4.66 2.44
C LEU A 153 -3.95 -3.38 1.77
N TYR A 154 -4.65 -2.26 1.94
CA TYR A 154 -4.24 -0.95 1.42
C TYR A 154 -2.84 -0.57 1.92
N SER A 155 -2.62 -0.70 3.23
CA SER A 155 -1.35 -0.35 3.87
C SER A 155 -0.19 -1.20 3.34
N ILE A 156 -0.38 -2.52 3.22
CA ILE A 156 0.65 -3.42 2.69
C ILE A 156 1.00 -3.04 1.25
N ILE A 157 0.00 -2.84 0.38
CA ILE A 157 0.24 -2.44 -1.02
C ILE A 157 0.95 -1.09 -1.07
N PHE A 158 0.50 -0.10 -0.29
CA PHE A 158 1.10 1.22 -0.23
C PHE A 158 2.58 1.18 0.20
N PHE A 159 2.89 0.56 1.34
CA PHE A 159 4.25 0.52 1.87
C PHE A 159 5.19 -0.30 1.00
N THR A 160 4.74 -1.45 0.50
CA THR A 160 5.56 -2.28 -0.39
C THR A 160 5.86 -1.57 -1.70
N THR A 161 4.89 -0.86 -2.28
CA THR A 161 5.13 0.00 -3.45
C THR A 161 6.17 1.08 -3.14
N TYR A 162 5.96 1.84 -2.06
CA TYR A 162 6.83 2.94 -1.67
C TYR A 162 8.29 2.49 -1.44
N ILE A 163 8.49 1.39 -0.72
CA ILE A 163 9.82 0.82 -0.44
C ILE A 163 10.49 0.34 -1.73
N THR A 164 9.73 -0.34 -2.60
CA THR A 164 10.25 -0.87 -3.86
C THR A 164 10.73 0.26 -4.77
N LEU A 165 9.98 1.37 -4.87
CA LEU A 165 10.37 2.55 -5.64
C LEU A 165 11.65 3.22 -5.11
N PHE A 166 11.85 3.25 -3.79
CA PHE A 166 13.05 3.82 -3.18
C PHE A 166 14.30 2.95 -3.33
N THR A 167 14.14 1.64 -3.41
CA THR A 167 15.26 0.68 -3.43
C THR A 167 16.31 0.99 -4.51
N PRO A 168 15.98 1.16 -5.81
CA PRO A 168 16.99 1.44 -6.84
C PRO A 168 17.69 2.79 -6.65
N VAL A 169 16.98 3.83 -6.19
CA VAL A 169 17.58 5.15 -5.91
C VAL A 169 18.59 5.04 -4.78
N THR A 170 18.26 4.27 -3.74
CA THR A 170 19.20 4.06 -2.63
C THR A 170 20.44 3.29 -3.07
N ALA A 171 20.27 2.27 -3.91
CA ALA A 171 21.38 1.51 -4.47
C ALA A 171 22.31 2.40 -5.31
N PHE A 172 21.75 3.21 -6.22
CA PHE A 172 22.53 4.12 -7.06
C PHE A 172 23.31 5.17 -6.24
N LYS A 173 22.65 5.81 -5.26
CA LYS A 173 23.30 6.80 -4.38
C LYS A 173 24.45 6.19 -3.56
N LEU A 174 24.31 4.95 -3.10
CA LEU A 174 25.35 4.25 -2.34
C LEU A 174 26.53 3.81 -3.22
N LEU A 175 26.27 3.33 -4.43
CA LEU A 175 27.31 2.96 -5.39
C LEU A 175 28.14 4.18 -5.82
N LYS A 176 27.48 5.31 -6.11
CA LYS A 176 28.14 6.55 -6.54
C LYS A 176 29.00 7.20 -5.44
N LYS A 177 28.62 7.10 -4.16
CA LYS A 177 29.38 7.68 -3.04
C LYS A 177 30.69 6.93 -2.70
N ARG A 178 30.89 5.73 -3.24
CA ARG A 178 32.06 4.88 -2.96
C ARG A 178 33.07 4.82 -4.12
N GLN A 179 32.79 5.51 -5.24
CA GLN A 179 33.75 5.78 -6.32
C GLN A 179 34.37 7.16 -6.11
#